data_AF-A0A1G3ITG1-F1
#
_entry.id   AF-A0A1G3ITG1-F1
#
_cell.length_a   1.000
_cell.length_b   1.000
_cell.length_c   1.000
_cell.angle_alpha   90.00
_cell.angle_beta   90.00
_cell.angle_gamma   90.00
#
_symmetry.space_group_name_H-M   'P 1'
#
loop_
_entity.id
_entity.type
_entity.pdbx_description
1 polymer ?
#
loop_
_entity_poly.entity_id
_entity_poly.type
_entity_poly.pdbx_seq_one_letter_code
_entity_poly.pdbx_strand_id
1 'polypeptide(L)'
;MSAPAVDLQQDFFTVFSLPRSFLLDNAALDQRYRDLQSQVHPDKFSHLSDAEKRLSMQWATRVNEGYQTLRDPLKRGRYLLTLHGVDTQEEHNTAMPMDFLMQQMEWREGLQDAIAAKDIDALDA
;
A
#
# COMPACT_ATOMS: atom_id res chain seq x y z
N MET A 1 9.15 -3.29 -31.52
CA MET A 1 8.05 -2.82 -30.66
C MET A 1 8.67 -2.31 -29.38
N SER A 2 8.78 -1.00 -29.19
CA SER A 2 9.36 -0.41 -27.98
C SER A 2 8.49 -0.74 -26.78
N ALA A 3 9.11 -1.20 -25.68
CA ALA A 3 8.46 -1.22 -24.39
C ALA A 3 7.89 0.18 -24.10
N PRO A 4 6.67 0.31 -23.57
CA PRO A 4 6.17 1.62 -23.17
C PRO A 4 7.17 2.17 -22.15
N ALA A 5 7.68 3.37 -22.41
CA ALA A 5 8.44 4.11 -21.42
C ALA A 5 7.46 4.45 -20.29
N VAL A 6 7.27 3.54 -19.32
CA VAL A 6 6.47 3.84 -18.14
C VAL A 6 7.22 4.95 -17.42
N ASP A 7 6.56 6.08 -17.32
CA ASP A 7 7.10 7.22 -16.61
C ASP A 7 7.00 6.94 -15.10
N LEU A 8 8.15 6.89 -14.43
CA LEU A 8 8.24 6.68 -12.99
C LEU A 8 7.51 7.75 -12.18
N GLN A 9 7.23 8.92 -12.78
CA GLN A 9 6.48 10.00 -12.14
C GLN A 9 4.96 9.78 -12.14
N GLN A 10 4.47 8.76 -12.86
CA GLN A 10 3.06 8.42 -12.84
C GLN A 10 2.61 7.89 -11.48
N ASP A 11 1.31 8.01 -11.20
CA ASP A 11 0.70 7.44 -10.02
C ASP A 11 0.72 5.91 -10.07
N PHE A 12 0.67 5.28 -8.90
CA PHE A 12 0.82 3.83 -8.79
C PHE A 12 -0.27 3.06 -9.55
N PHE A 13 -1.52 3.56 -9.60
CA PHE A 13 -2.57 2.87 -10.36
C PHE A 13 -2.22 2.82 -11.85
N THR A 14 -1.73 3.92 -12.41
CA THR A 14 -1.27 3.96 -13.81
C THR A 14 -0.07 3.04 -14.04
N VAL A 15 0.91 3.01 -13.12
CA VAL A 15 2.06 2.09 -13.19
C VAL A 15 1.63 0.62 -13.29
N PHE A 16 0.63 0.21 -12.51
CA PHE A 16 0.07 -1.16 -12.57
C PHE A 16 -0.99 -1.35 -13.64
N SER A 17 -1.33 -0.31 -14.42
CA SER A 17 -2.44 -0.32 -15.38
C SER A 17 -3.77 -0.76 -14.75
N LEU A 18 -4.06 -0.20 -13.56
CA LEU A 18 -5.26 -0.45 -12.78
C LEU A 18 -6.11 0.84 -12.69
N PRO A 19 -7.43 0.73 -12.50
CA PRO A 19 -8.27 1.90 -12.25
C PRO A 19 -7.96 2.50 -10.88
N ARG A 20 -8.04 3.84 -10.78
CA ARG A 20 -7.95 4.57 -9.50
C ARG A 20 -9.23 4.32 -8.69
N SER A 21 -9.20 3.29 -7.86
CA SER A 21 -10.34 2.86 -7.04
C SER A 21 -9.86 2.40 -5.68
N PHE A 22 -10.66 2.69 -4.65
CA PHE A 22 -10.43 2.12 -3.32
C PHE A 22 -10.71 0.61 -3.32
N LEU A 23 -11.80 0.18 -3.97
CA LEU A 23 -12.07 -1.23 -4.21
C LEU A 23 -11.18 -1.70 -5.37
N LEU A 24 -10.10 -2.40 -5.03
CA LEU A 24 -9.11 -2.92 -5.96
C LEU A 24 -9.11 -4.44 -5.90
N ASP A 25 -9.03 -5.08 -7.07
CA ASP A 25 -8.78 -6.51 -7.17
C ASP A 25 -7.31 -6.81 -6.83
N ASN A 26 -7.08 -7.42 -5.67
CA ASN A 26 -5.74 -7.78 -5.22
C ASN A 26 -5.09 -8.87 -6.10
N ALA A 27 -5.88 -9.75 -6.71
CA ALA A 27 -5.33 -10.77 -7.60
C ALA A 27 -4.79 -10.14 -8.90
N ALA A 28 -5.53 -9.16 -9.45
CA ALA A 28 -5.05 -8.38 -10.59
C ALA A 28 -3.79 -7.58 -10.24
N LEU A 29 -3.73 -6.96 -9.05
CA LEU A 29 -2.53 -6.26 -8.58
C LEU A 29 -1.32 -7.20 -8.47
N ASP A 30 -1.50 -8.39 -7.89
CA ASP A 30 -0.43 -9.39 -7.74
C ASP A 30 0.13 -9.86 -9.08
N GLN A 31 -0.76 -10.07 -10.07
CA GLN A 31 -0.35 -10.43 -11.41
C GLN A 31 0.48 -9.31 -12.06
N ARG A 32 -0.01 -8.07 -12.00
CA ARG A 32 0.68 -6.90 -12.57
C ARG A 32 2.03 -6.65 -11.90
N TYR A 33 2.11 -6.87 -10.59
CA TYR A 33 3.35 -6.78 -9.84
C TYR A 33 4.39 -7.78 -10.33
N ARG A 34 4.02 -9.07 -10.49
CA ARG A 34 4.93 -10.10 -11.00
C ARG A 34 5.40 -9.78 -12.43
N ASP A 35 4.48 -9.34 -13.29
CA ASP A 35 4.79 -8.96 -14.67
C ASP A 35 5.82 -7.82 -14.72
N LEU A 36 5.62 -6.76 -13.91
CA LEU A 36 6.54 -5.62 -13.84
C LEU A 36 7.87 -5.99 -13.19
N GLN A 37 7.85 -6.73 -12.07
CA GLN A 37 9.06 -7.17 -11.38
C GLN A 37 9.95 -8.00 -12.33
N SER A 38 9.36 -8.85 -13.15
CA SER A 38 10.09 -9.63 -14.15
C SER A 38 10.79 -8.77 -15.22
N GLN A 39 10.29 -7.56 -15.49
CA GLN A 39 10.84 -6.64 -16.47
C GLN A 39 11.96 -5.76 -15.90
N VAL A 40 11.90 -5.47 -14.59
CA VAL A 40 12.81 -4.52 -13.93
C VAL A 40 13.89 -5.19 -13.08
N HIS A 41 13.87 -6.52 -12.93
CA HIS A 41 14.78 -7.23 -12.04
C HIS A 41 16.27 -7.04 -12.43
N PRO A 42 17.15 -6.65 -11.48
CA PRO A 42 18.56 -6.37 -11.74
C PRO A 42 19.33 -7.53 -12.40
N ASP A 43 18.93 -8.78 -12.15
CA ASP A 43 19.58 -9.96 -12.74
C ASP A 43 19.52 -9.97 -14.26
N LYS A 44 18.44 -9.43 -14.87
CA LYS A 44 18.34 -9.30 -16.34
C LYS A 44 19.27 -8.21 -16.89
N PHE A 45 19.81 -7.37 -16.02
CA PHE A 45 20.62 -6.21 -16.36
C PHE A 45 22.03 -6.29 -15.77
N SER A 46 22.43 -7.46 -15.28
CA SER A 46 23.78 -7.74 -14.78
C SER A 46 24.88 -7.44 -15.81
N HIS A 47 24.55 -7.59 -17.11
CA HIS A 47 25.42 -7.28 -18.25
C HIS A 47 25.33 -5.83 -18.77
N LEU A 48 24.42 -5.00 -18.23
CA LEU A 48 24.21 -3.62 -18.67
C LEU A 48 25.18 -2.64 -17.99
N SER A 49 25.24 -1.43 -18.55
CA SER A 49 26.02 -0.32 -18.01
C SER A 49 25.55 0.09 -16.61
N ASP A 50 26.42 0.75 -15.83
CA ASP A 50 26.09 1.22 -14.49
C ASP A 50 24.90 2.20 -14.47
N ALA A 51 24.70 2.96 -15.54
CA ALA A 51 23.56 3.86 -15.67
C ALA A 51 22.23 3.08 -15.77
N GLU A 52 22.20 2.02 -16.57
CA GLU A 52 21.02 1.17 -16.74
C GLU A 52 20.71 0.36 -15.48
N LYS A 53 21.75 -0.12 -14.78
CA LYS A 53 21.59 -0.79 -13.47
C LYS A 53 20.96 0.13 -12.43
N ARG A 54 21.41 1.40 -12.36
CA ARG A 54 20.81 2.40 -11.47
C ARG A 54 19.34 2.65 -11.81
N LEU A 55 19.00 2.76 -13.09
CA LEU A 55 17.63 2.95 -13.54
C LEU A 55 16.74 1.75 -13.17
N SER A 56 17.20 0.53 -13.41
CA SER A 56 16.51 -0.72 -13.01
C SER A 56 16.23 -0.77 -11.51
N MET A 57 17.21 -0.36 -10.68
CA MET A 57 17.04 -0.34 -9.23
C MET A 57 16.01 0.70 -8.77
N GLN A 58 16.02 1.92 -9.34
CA GLN A 58 14.99 2.92 -9.05
C GLN A 58 13.59 2.43 -9.42
N TRP A 59 13.48 1.76 -10.57
CA TRP A 59 12.24 1.13 -11.01
C TRP A 59 11.75 0.02 -10.08
N ALA A 60 12.64 -0.88 -9.67
CA ALA A 60 12.31 -1.96 -8.75
C ALA A 60 11.78 -1.40 -7.41
N THR A 61 12.43 -0.35 -6.88
CA THR A 61 11.97 0.34 -5.67
C THR A 61 10.58 0.95 -5.87
N ARG A 62 10.37 1.71 -6.96
CA ARG A 62 9.08 2.35 -7.26
C ARG A 62 7.93 1.33 -7.39
N VAL A 63 8.18 0.21 -8.06
CA VAL A 63 7.20 -0.87 -8.23
C VAL A 63 6.88 -1.52 -6.89
N ASN A 64 7.89 -1.77 -6.04
CA ASN A 64 7.67 -2.31 -4.70
C ASN A 64 6.86 -1.36 -3.81
N GLU A 65 7.21 -0.07 -3.79
CA GLU A 65 6.48 0.96 -3.04
C GLU A 65 5.02 1.04 -3.50
N GLY A 66 4.80 1.08 -4.82
CA GLY A 66 3.46 1.12 -5.38
C GLY A 66 2.65 -0.11 -5.02
N TYR A 67 3.24 -1.30 -5.10
CA TYR A 67 2.58 -2.54 -4.72
C TYR A 67 2.18 -2.55 -3.24
N GLN A 68 3.10 -2.19 -2.34
CA GLN A 68 2.80 -2.12 -0.90
C GLN A 68 1.73 -1.08 -0.57
N THR A 69 1.77 0.07 -1.25
CA THR A 69 0.78 1.15 -1.08
C THR A 69 -0.59 0.72 -1.56
N LEU A 70 -0.67 0.09 -2.72
CA LEU A 70 -1.94 -0.34 -3.28
C LEU A 70 -2.48 -1.61 -2.65
N ARG A 71 -1.67 -2.51 -2.07
CA ARG A 71 -2.17 -3.76 -1.48
C ARG A 71 -2.82 -3.55 -0.11
N ASP A 72 -2.30 -2.62 0.69
CA ASP A 72 -2.84 -2.28 2.00
C ASP A 72 -4.02 -1.31 1.86
N PRO A 73 -5.24 -1.65 2.34
CA PRO A 73 -6.41 -0.79 2.19
C PRO A 73 -6.24 0.61 2.82
N LEU A 74 -5.59 0.71 3.98
CA LEU A 74 -5.38 1.98 4.67
C LEU A 74 -4.40 2.86 3.90
N LYS A 75 -3.26 2.30 3.46
CA LYS A 75 -2.29 3.02 2.63
C LYS A 75 -2.89 3.44 1.29
N ARG A 76 -3.70 2.57 0.66
CA ARG A 76 -4.43 2.86 -0.58
C ARG A 76 -5.39 4.02 -0.40
N GLY A 77 -6.15 4.03 0.70
CA GLY A 77 -7.06 5.12 1.05
C GLY A 77 -6.33 6.45 1.18
N ARG A 78 -5.25 6.49 1.99
CA ARG A 78 -4.39 7.67 2.14
C ARG A 78 -3.83 8.15 0.80
N TYR A 79 -3.34 7.22 -0.02
CA TYR A 79 -2.77 7.55 -1.32
C TYR A 79 -3.80 8.16 -2.28
N LEU A 80 -5.01 7.61 -2.32
CA LEU A 80 -6.12 8.19 -3.10
C LEU A 80 -6.43 9.62 -2.64
N LEU A 81 -6.50 9.86 -1.33
CA LEU A 81 -6.71 11.21 -0.79
C LEU A 81 -5.60 12.17 -1.22
N THR A 82 -4.34 11.75 -1.16
CA THR A 82 -3.19 12.54 -1.64
C THR A 82 -3.30 12.86 -3.13
N LEU A 83 -3.72 11.91 -3.97
CA LEU A 83 -3.95 12.15 -5.40
C LEU A 83 -5.06 13.20 -5.66
N HIS A 84 -6.00 13.34 -4.73
CA HIS A 84 -7.05 14.37 -4.76
C HIS A 84 -6.64 15.67 -4.04
N GLY A 85 -5.40 15.79 -3.57
CA GLY A 85 -4.88 16.97 -2.87
C GLY A 85 -5.38 17.12 -1.43
N VAL A 86 -5.89 16.04 -0.83
CA VAL A 86 -6.35 16.02 0.57
C VAL A 86 -5.24 15.48 1.46
N ASP A 87 -4.78 16.30 2.40
CA ASP A 87 -3.90 15.90 3.49
C ASP A 87 -4.74 15.51 4.71
N THR A 88 -4.57 14.27 5.19
CA THR A 88 -5.32 13.73 6.32
C THR A 88 -4.83 14.27 7.67
N GLN A 89 -3.65 14.91 7.72
CA GLN A 89 -3.07 15.52 8.93
C GLN A 89 -3.08 14.59 10.15
N GLU A 90 -2.93 13.28 9.96
CA GLU A 90 -3.21 12.26 10.99
C GLU A 90 -2.38 12.40 12.27
N GLU A 91 -1.18 12.98 12.17
CA GLU A 91 -0.31 13.24 13.32
C GLU A 91 -0.75 14.47 14.15
N HIS A 92 -1.56 15.36 13.58
CA HIS A 92 -1.98 16.61 14.20
C HIS A 92 -3.48 16.68 14.47
N ASN A 93 -4.28 15.97 13.69
CA ASN A 93 -5.73 15.92 13.81
C ASN A 93 -6.16 14.70 14.62
N THR A 94 -6.06 14.82 15.94
CA THR A 94 -6.50 13.78 16.91
C THR A 94 -7.94 14.00 17.39
N ALA A 95 -8.64 15.00 16.84
CA ALA A 95 -10.01 15.29 17.20
C ALA A 95 -10.92 14.17 16.68
N MET A 96 -11.35 13.30 17.59
CA MET A 96 -12.26 12.20 17.30
C MET A 96 -13.59 12.43 18.01
N PRO A 97 -14.72 12.02 17.40
CA PRO A 97 -16.02 12.01 18.07
C PRO A 97 -15.96 11.25 19.41
N MET A 98 -16.66 11.75 20.42
CA MET A 98 -16.61 11.19 21.78
C MET A 98 -17.16 9.77 21.86
N ASP A 99 -18.22 9.47 21.12
CA ASP A 99 -18.79 8.14 20.96
C ASP A 99 -17.78 7.13 20.40
N PHE A 100 -16.99 7.53 19.39
CA PHE A 100 -15.90 6.70 18.87
C PHE A 100 -14.81 6.44 19.92
N LEU A 101 -14.42 7.46 20.69
CA LEU A 101 -13.41 7.31 21.74
C LEU A 101 -13.89 6.41 22.88
N MET A 102 -15.14 6.56 23.32
CA MET A 102 -15.74 5.68 24.33
C MET A 102 -15.76 4.23 23.85
N GLN A 103 -16.19 3.99 22.60
CA GLN A 103 -16.18 2.65 22.02
C GLN A 103 -14.78 2.03 22.00
N GLN A 104 -13.75 2.82 21.69
CA GLN A 104 -12.36 2.37 21.69
C GLN A 104 -11.85 2.03 23.10
N MET A 105 -12.31 2.74 24.14
CA MET A 105 -11.99 2.40 25.54
C MET A 105 -12.66 1.08 25.94
N GLU A 106 -13.95 0.89 25.63
CA GLU A 106 -14.68 -0.35 25.91
C GLU A 106 -14.01 -1.57 25.27
N TRP A 107 -13.61 -1.47 24.00
CA TRP A 107 -12.89 -2.57 23.33
C TRP A 107 -11.54 -2.88 23.98
N ARG A 108 -10.83 -1.86 24.48
CA ARG A 108 -9.56 -2.06 25.19
C ARG A 108 -9.77 -2.75 26.53
N GLU A 109 -10.81 -2.38 27.27
CA GLU A 109 -11.17 -3.02 28.54
C GLU A 109 -11.57 -4.48 28.31
N GLY A 110 -12.45 -4.77 27.34
CA GLY A 110 -12.84 -6.14 26.99
C GLY A 110 -11.65 -7.02 26.59
N LEU A 111 -10.71 -6.48 25.80
CA LEU A 111 -9.47 -7.17 25.47
C LEU A 111 -8.61 -7.48 26.72
N GLN A 112 -8.50 -6.53 27.65
CA GLN A 112 -7.75 -6.73 28.89
C GLN A 112 -8.37 -7.81 29.77
N ASP A 113 -9.70 -7.81 29.90
CA ASP A 113 -10.44 -8.80 30.67
C ASP A 113 -10.30 -10.21 30.07
N ALA A 114 -10.43 -10.34 28.74
CA ALA A 114 -10.23 -11.61 28.03
C ALA A 114 -8.80 -12.16 28.22
N ILE A 115 -7.78 -11.30 28.13
CA ILE A 115 -6.38 -11.66 28.41
C ILE A 115 -6.22 -12.13 29.85
N ALA A 116 -6.79 -11.41 30.83
CA ALA A 116 -6.70 -11.75 32.24
C ALA A 116 -7.40 -13.09 32.56
N ALA A 117 -8.55 -13.33 31.93
CA ALA A 117 -9.31 -14.58 32.05
C ALA A 117 -8.69 -15.76 31.27
N LYS A 118 -7.73 -15.49 30.37
CA LYS A 118 -7.21 -16.45 29.37
C LYS A 118 -8.32 -17.04 28.51
N ASP A 119 -9.33 -16.24 28.23
CA ASP A 119 -10.50 -16.62 27.45
C ASP A 119 -10.34 -16.09 26.03
N ILE A 120 -9.92 -16.96 25.12
CA ILE A 120 -9.70 -16.62 23.71
C ILE A 120 -11.04 -16.47 22.98
N ASP A 121 -12.06 -17.23 23.38
CA ASP A 121 -13.38 -17.19 22.74
C ASP A 121 -14.09 -15.86 23.03
N ALA A 122 -13.78 -15.22 24.16
CA ALA A 122 -14.22 -13.86 24.49
C ALA A 122 -13.64 -12.76 23.57
N LEU A 123 -12.63 -13.06 22.74
CA LEU A 123 -12.06 -12.11 21.78
C LEU A 123 -12.82 -12.05 20.44
N ASP A 124 -13.63 -13.05 20.14
CA ASP A 124 -14.35 -13.20 18.87
C ASP A 124 -15.84 -12.80 18.96
N ALA A 125 -16.31 -12.38 20.13
CA ALA A 125 -17.69 -11.95 20.41
C ALA A 125 -17.92 -10.46 20.16
#